data_AF-A0A7X9A7B8-F1
#
_entry.id   AF-A0A7X9A7B8-F1
#
_cell.length_a   1.000
_cell.length_b   1.000
_cell.length_c   1.000
_cell.angle_alpha   90.00
_cell.angle_beta   90.00
_cell.angle_gamma   90.00
#
_symmetry.space_group_name_H-M   'P 1'
#
loop_
_entity.id
_entity.type
_entity.pdbx_description
1 polymer ?
#
loop_
_entity_poly.entity_id
_entity_poly.type
_entity_poly.pdbx_seq_one_letter_code
_entity_poly.pdbx_strand_id
1 'polypeptide(L)'
;MDGSKWDKRFFFNGSADVTPVPNLLLKYYKQLGLSDTELVFLIQLLRLTKNGWPRIEDLAGQFEMDVASAQQNMASLIEKGIVVPENVIESGYKQVSRYYLDGLYDKLVDLWACQMASEAEIAATAPEKNSPDDKMEFSK
;
A
#
# COMPACT_ATOMS: atom_id res chain seq x y z
N MET A 1 27.89 -6.82 -26.59
CA MET A 1 26.90 -5.80 -26.19
C MET A 1 26.15 -6.37 -24.99
N ASP A 2 26.62 -6.04 -23.79
CA ASP A 2 25.94 -6.41 -22.55
C ASP A 2 24.78 -5.42 -22.38
N GLY A 3 23.59 -5.83 -22.83
CA GLY A 3 22.37 -5.05 -22.62
C GLY A 3 22.18 -4.92 -21.12
N SER A 4 22.06 -3.69 -20.63
CA SER A 4 22.11 -3.41 -19.20
C SER A 4 21.07 -4.29 -18.51
N LYS A 5 21.43 -4.85 -17.34
CA LYS A 5 20.55 -5.67 -16.48
C LYS A 5 19.17 -5.01 -16.22
N TRP A 6 19.03 -3.74 -16.55
CA TRP A 6 17.87 -2.89 -16.29
C TRP A 6 17.10 -2.45 -17.54
N ASP A 7 17.57 -2.75 -18.76
CA ASP A 7 16.91 -2.29 -20.01
C ASP A 7 15.47 -2.81 -20.14
N LYS A 8 15.19 -3.98 -19.57
CA LYS A 8 13.83 -4.55 -19.56
C LYS A 8 12.84 -3.79 -18.68
N ARG A 9 13.30 -3.00 -17.70
CA ARG A 9 12.43 -2.20 -16.82
C ARG A 9 11.80 -1.02 -17.55
N PHE A 10 12.46 -0.54 -18.61
CA PHE A 10 11.95 0.55 -19.43
C PHE A 10 10.54 0.25 -19.98
N PHE A 11 10.28 -1.00 -20.37
CA PHE A 11 8.98 -1.43 -20.89
C PHE A 11 7.84 -1.34 -19.86
N PHE A 12 8.16 -1.34 -18.57
CA PHE A 12 7.19 -1.33 -17.48
C PHE A 12 7.32 -0.08 -16.61
N ASN A 13 7.96 0.99 -17.09
CA ASN A 13 8.15 2.21 -16.30
C ASN A 13 6.99 3.21 -16.44
N GLY A 14 6.00 2.91 -17.29
CA GLY A 14 4.80 3.73 -17.48
C GLY A 14 3.78 3.53 -16.35
N SER A 15 3.11 4.61 -15.94
CA SER A 15 2.08 4.58 -14.88
C SER A 15 0.85 3.73 -15.22
N ALA A 16 0.66 3.37 -16.49
CA ALA A 16 -0.40 2.51 -16.98
C ALA A 16 -0.13 1.01 -16.74
N ASP A 17 1.15 0.59 -16.75
CA ASP A 17 1.54 -0.82 -16.69
C ASP A 17 1.99 -1.26 -15.28
N VAL A 18 2.02 -0.33 -14.32
CA VAL A 18 2.46 -0.58 -12.94
C VAL A 18 1.33 -0.28 -11.97
N THR A 19 1.10 -1.15 -11.00
CA THR A 19 0.29 -0.84 -9.82
C THR A 19 1.19 -0.32 -8.71
N PRO A 20 1.16 0.98 -8.36
CA PRO A 20 1.90 1.50 -7.23
C PRO A 20 1.26 0.95 -5.96
N VAL A 21 2.08 0.27 -5.15
CA VAL A 21 1.68 -0.24 -3.84
C VAL A 21 2.52 0.49 -2.79
N PRO A 22 1.91 1.19 -1.82
CA PRO A 22 2.66 1.85 -0.76
C PRO A 22 3.57 0.87 -0.03
N ASN A 23 4.85 1.21 0.13
CA ASN A 23 5.79 0.35 0.86
C ASN A 23 5.38 0.15 2.32
N LEU A 24 4.70 1.13 2.93
CA LEU A 24 4.11 1.00 4.26
C LEU A 24 3.09 -0.14 4.34
N LEU A 25 2.24 -0.28 3.31
CA LEU A 25 1.31 -1.40 3.22
C LEU A 25 2.08 -2.73 3.16
N LEU A 26 3.06 -2.84 2.24
CA LEU A 26 3.85 -4.06 2.10
C LEU A 26 4.61 -4.44 3.37
N LYS A 27 5.09 -3.45 4.11
CA LYS A 27 5.86 -3.64 5.35
C LYS A 27 4.97 -4.02 6.54
N TYR A 28 3.75 -3.50 6.61
CA TYR A 28 2.91 -3.54 7.81
C TYR A 28 1.51 -4.14 7.61
N TYR A 29 1.21 -4.75 6.46
CA TYR A 29 -0.11 -5.35 6.20
C TYR A 29 -0.58 -6.32 7.30
N LYS A 30 0.32 -7.11 7.88
CA LYS A 30 0.00 -7.98 9.02
C LYS A 30 -0.49 -7.21 10.25
N GLN A 31 0.11 -6.04 10.53
CA GLN A 31 -0.31 -5.15 11.62
C GLN A 31 -1.66 -4.50 11.34
N LEU A 32 -2.00 -4.31 10.05
CA LEU A 32 -3.34 -3.92 9.60
C LEU A 32 -4.36 -5.06 9.65
N GLY A 33 -3.98 -6.25 10.12
CA GLY A 33 -4.84 -7.43 10.21
C GLY A 33 -5.05 -8.15 8.89
N LEU A 34 -4.26 -7.87 7.86
CA LEU A 34 -4.36 -8.51 6.55
C LEU A 34 -3.62 -9.86 6.53
N SER A 35 -4.23 -10.86 5.92
CA SER A 35 -3.56 -12.09 5.49
C SER A 35 -2.80 -11.88 4.18
N ASP A 36 -1.99 -12.87 3.77
CA ASP A 36 -1.27 -12.79 2.50
C ASP A 36 -2.24 -12.81 1.31
N THR A 37 -3.28 -13.62 1.40
CA THR A 37 -4.37 -13.68 0.41
C THR A 37 -5.06 -12.34 0.27
N GLU A 38 -5.41 -11.69 1.38
CA GLU A 38 -6.08 -10.39 1.36
C GLU A 38 -5.17 -9.27 0.87
N LEU A 39 -3.87 -9.31 1.19
CA LEU A 39 -2.90 -8.37 0.62
C LEU A 39 -2.86 -8.50 -0.90
N VAL A 40 -2.78 -9.72 -1.43
CA VAL A 40 -2.77 -9.93 -2.88
C VAL A 40 -4.09 -9.46 -3.49
N PHE A 41 -5.24 -9.80 -2.89
CA PHE A 41 -6.56 -9.32 -3.32
C PHE A 41 -6.63 -7.78 -3.34
N LEU A 42 -6.11 -7.12 -2.31
CA LEU A 42 -6.04 -5.66 -2.21
C LEU A 42 -5.15 -5.03 -3.30
N ILE A 43 -4.02 -5.65 -3.65
CA ILE A 43 -3.17 -5.19 -4.76
C ILE A 43 -3.93 -5.30 -6.10
N GLN A 44 -4.73 -6.34 -6.29
CA GLN A 44 -5.58 -6.45 -7.48
C GLN A 44 -6.67 -5.39 -7.49
N LEU A 45 -7.26 -5.11 -6.34
CA LEU A 45 -8.23 -4.04 -6.20
C LEU A 45 -7.61 -2.69 -6.56
N LEU A 46 -6.39 -2.39 -6.06
CA LEU A 46 -5.61 -1.20 -6.44
C LEU A 46 -5.32 -1.11 -7.94
N ARG A 47 -5.03 -2.25 -8.60
CA ARG A 47 -4.84 -2.30 -10.05
C ARG A 47 -6.12 -1.90 -10.78
N LEU A 48 -7.26 -2.42 -10.34
CA LEU A 48 -8.54 -2.24 -11.04
C LEU A 48 -9.20 -0.89 -10.77
N THR A 49 -9.03 -0.34 -9.56
CA THR A 49 -9.57 0.97 -9.21
C THR A 49 -8.96 2.11 -10.02
N LYS A 50 -7.74 1.92 -10.56
CA LYS A 50 -7.16 2.86 -11.53
C LYS A 50 -8.02 3.09 -12.77
N ASN A 51 -8.76 2.06 -13.18
CA ASN A 51 -9.52 2.05 -14.43
C ASN A 51 -11.04 2.20 -14.19
N GLY A 52 -11.49 2.40 -12.94
CA GLY A 52 -12.90 2.59 -12.61
C GLY A 52 -13.31 1.93 -11.29
N TRP A 53 -14.58 1.54 -11.19
CA TRP A 53 -15.15 0.89 -10.00
C TRP A 53 -15.36 -0.60 -10.30
N PRO A 54 -14.45 -1.50 -9.90
CA PRO A 54 -14.58 -2.91 -10.22
C PRO A 54 -15.79 -3.52 -9.51
N ARG A 55 -16.50 -4.41 -10.20
CA ARG A 55 -17.49 -5.28 -9.56
C ARG A 55 -16.81 -6.50 -8.98
N ILE A 56 -17.47 -7.17 -8.03
CA ILE A 56 -16.92 -8.38 -7.40
C ILE A 56 -16.75 -9.51 -8.44
N GLU A 57 -17.62 -9.56 -9.44
CA GLU A 57 -17.53 -10.55 -10.53
C GLU A 57 -16.28 -10.32 -11.39
N ASP A 58 -15.91 -9.06 -11.62
CA ASP A 58 -14.68 -8.72 -12.36
C ASP A 58 -13.43 -9.13 -11.58
N LEU A 59 -13.46 -8.97 -10.25
CA LEU A 59 -12.40 -9.39 -9.34
C LEU A 59 -12.24 -10.92 -9.35
N ALA A 60 -13.35 -11.65 -9.29
CA ALA A 60 -13.34 -13.11 -9.30
C ALA A 60 -12.81 -13.69 -10.62
N GLY A 61 -13.32 -13.18 -11.74
CA GLY A 61 -12.95 -13.67 -13.08
C GLY A 61 -11.49 -13.45 -13.44
N GLN A 62 -10.87 -12.37 -12.97
CA GLN A 62 -9.45 -12.10 -13.23
C GLN A 62 -8.49 -12.86 -12.33
N PHE A 63 -8.98 -13.51 -11.28
CA PHE A 63 -8.14 -14.16 -10.28
C PHE A 63 -8.27 -15.69 -10.29
N GLU A 64 -9.01 -16.24 -11.25
CA GLU A 64 -9.38 -17.67 -11.30
C GLU A 64 -9.92 -18.17 -9.95
N MET A 65 -10.49 -17.26 -9.16
CA MET A 65 -11.07 -17.56 -7.86
C MET A 65 -12.58 -17.63 -8.01
N ASP A 66 -13.21 -18.44 -7.17
CA ASP A 66 -14.66 -18.46 -7.14
C ASP A 66 -15.20 -17.12 -6.57
N VAL A 67 -16.40 -16.77 -7.03
CA VAL A 67 -17.05 -15.51 -6.64
C VAL A 67 -17.28 -15.45 -5.12
N ALA A 68 -17.52 -16.58 -4.45
CA ALA A 68 -17.75 -16.59 -3.01
C ALA A 68 -16.46 -16.25 -2.25
N SER A 69 -15.30 -16.75 -2.68
CA SER A 69 -13.99 -16.36 -2.14
C SER A 69 -13.70 -14.87 -2.37
N ALA A 70 -14.04 -14.32 -3.54
CA ALA A 70 -13.90 -12.88 -3.78
C ALA A 70 -14.81 -12.04 -2.86
N GLN A 71 -16.06 -12.49 -2.66
CA GLN A 71 -17.00 -11.87 -1.72
C GLN A 71 -16.50 -11.93 -0.27
N GLN A 72 -15.93 -13.07 0.16
CA GLN A 72 -15.37 -13.22 1.50
C GLN A 72 -14.18 -12.30 1.73
N ASN A 73 -13.24 -12.21 0.78
CA ASN A 73 -12.12 -11.27 0.88
C ASN A 73 -12.61 -9.82 0.94
N MET A 74 -13.55 -9.44 0.07
CA MET A 74 -14.13 -8.09 0.08
C MET A 74 -14.83 -7.79 1.42
N ALA A 75 -15.65 -8.72 1.93
CA ALA A 75 -16.33 -8.57 3.22
C ALA A 75 -15.32 -8.39 4.35
N SER A 76 -14.26 -9.18 4.40
CA SER A 76 -13.24 -9.04 5.45
C SER A 76 -12.47 -7.72 5.36
N LEU A 77 -12.18 -7.22 4.15
CA LEU A 77 -11.58 -5.89 3.97
C LEU A 77 -12.51 -4.76 4.45
N ILE A 78 -13.83 -4.91 4.27
CA ILE A 78 -14.84 -3.97 4.77
C ILE A 78 -14.90 -4.02 6.30
N GLU A 79 -14.96 -5.21 6.90
CA GLU A 79 -14.97 -5.40 8.35
C GLU A 79 -13.72 -4.81 9.03
N LYS A 80 -12.56 -4.91 8.37
CA LYS A 80 -11.30 -4.32 8.84
C LYS A 80 -11.24 -2.80 8.65
N GLY A 81 -12.24 -2.20 8.00
CA GLY A 81 -12.29 -0.78 7.67
C GLY A 81 -11.21 -0.38 6.67
N ILE A 82 -10.77 -1.30 5.81
CA ILE A 82 -9.80 -1.05 4.74
C ILE A 82 -10.54 -0.59 3.47
N VAL A 83 -11.69 -1.21 3.21
CA VAL A 83 -12.59 -0.85 2.11
C VAL A 83 -13.84 -0.21 2.69
N VAL A 84 -14.28 0.91 2.10
CA VAL A 84 -15.51 1.62 2.47
C VAL A 84 -16.52 1.47 1.33
N PRO A 85 -17.65 0.77 1.54
CA PRO A 85 -18.70 0.66 0.53
C PRO A 85 -19.62 1.88 0.56
N GLU A 86 -19.94 2.44 -0.62
CA GLU A 86 -21.03 3.40 -0.78
C GLU A 86 -22.07 2.88 -1.78
N ASN A 87 -23.35 3.07 -1.44
CA ASN A 87 -24.44 2.72 -2.34
C ASN A 87 -24.81 3.91 -3.20
N VAL A 88 -24.72 3.75 -4.52
CA VAL A 88 -25.09 4.76 -5.50
C VAL A 88 -26.28 4.27 -6.30
N ILE A 89 -27.22 5.17 -6.60
CA ILE A 89 -28.35 4.88 -7.48
C ILE A 89 -27.93 5.24 -8.91
N GLU A 90 -27.85 4.25 -9.78
CA GLU A 90 -27.67 4.47 -11.23
C GLU A 90 -29.02 4.66 -11.93
N SER A 91 -28.98 5.30 -13.10
CA SER A 91 -30.14 5.65 -13.92
C SER A 91 -31.08 4.45 -14.07
N GLY A 92 -32.27 4.55 -13.46
CA GLY A 92 -33.28 3.48 -13.46
C GLY A 92 -33.49 2.74 -12.14
N TYR A 93 -33.11 3.34 -10.99
CA TYR A 93 -33.31 2.79 -9.64
C TYR A 93 -32.47 1.55 -9.29
N LYS A 94 -31.45 1.25 -10.10
CA LYS A 94 -30.52 0.16 -9.77
C LYS A 94 -29.52 0.65 -8.74
N GLN A 95 -29.54 0.07 -7.56
CA GLN A 95 -28.54 0.31 -6.53
C GLN A 95 -27.26 -0.46 -6.89
N VAL A 96 -26.14 0.24 -6.94
CA VAL A 96 -24.81 -0.33 -7.18
C VAL A 96 -23.91 0.08 -6.03
N SER A 97 -23.17 -0.88 -5.48
CA SER A 97 -22.15 -0.61 -4.47
C SER A 97 -20.83 -0.23 -5.14
N ARG A 98 -20.25 0.89 -4.71
CA ARG A 98 -18.89 1.32 -5.05
C ARG A 98 -17.99 1.09 -3.85
N TYR A 99 -16.77 0.64 -4.11
CA TYR A 99 -15.79 0.29 -3.08
C TYR A 99 -14.65 1.29 -3.11
N TYR A 100 -14.44 1.95 -1.99
CA TYR A 100 -13.43 2.98 -1.81
C TYR A 100 -12.32 2.49 -0.88
N LEU A 101 -11.10 2.99 -1.09
CA LEU A 101 -9.92 2.60 -0.32
C LEU A 101 -9.52 3.66 0.71
N ASP A 102 -10.40 4.60 1.03
CA ASP A 102 -10.15 5.68 1.99
C ASP A 102 -9.70 5.12 3.34
N GLY A 103 -10.37 4.07 3.84
CA GLY A 103 -9.99 3.39 5.08
C GLY A 103 -8.59 2.75 5.06
N LEU A 104 -8.09 2.33 3.89
CA LEU A 104 -6.69 1.92 3.74
C LEU A 104 -5.76 3.12 3.95
N TYR A 105 -6.04 4.24 3.27
CA TYR A 105 -5.16 5.41 3.30
C TYR A 105 -5.14 6.08 4.68
N ASP A 106 -6.26 6.14 5.37
CA ASP A 106 -6.33 6.62 6.75
C ASP A 106 -5.39 5.81 7.66
N LYS A 107 -5.46 4.47 7.59
CA LYS A 107 -4.57 3.58 8.35
C LYS A 107 -3.10 3.73 7.96
N LEU A 108 -2.81 3.98 6.68
CA LEU A 108 -1.43 4.20 6.23
C LEU A 108 -0.86 5.54 6.73
N VAL A 109 -1.69 6.58 6.79
CA VAL A 109 -1.31 7.87 7.39
C VAL A 109 -1.00 7.71 8.87
N ASP A 110 -1.84 6.96 9.60
CA ASP A 110 -1.60 6.65 11.02
C ASP A 110 -0.26 5.91 11.21
N LEU A 111 -0.01 4.88 10.41
CA LEU A 111 1.27 4.14 10.45
C LEU A 111 2.47 5.02 10.15
N TRP A 112 2.35 5.90 9.16
CA TRP A 112 3.42 6.83 8.80
C TRP A 112 3.71 7.81 9.94
N ALA A 113 2.67 8.36 10.58
CA ALA A 113 2.81 9.26 11.71
C ALA A 113 3.53 8.57 12.90
N CYS A 114 3.16 7.32 13.21
CA CYS A 114 3.86 6.54 14.24
C CYS A 114 5.34 6.29 13.90
N GLN A 115 5.66 6.00 12.64
CA GLN A 115 7.05 5.81 12.21
C GLN A 115 7.87 7.09 12.39
N MET A 116 7.33 8.24 11.97
CA MET A 116 8.03 9.52 12.13
C MET A 116 8.27 9.89 13.60
N ALA A 117 7.29 9.64 14.48
CA ALA A 117 7.46 9.88 15.91
C ALA A 117 8.58 9.01 16.49
N SER A 118 8.64 7.73 16.12
CA SER A 118 9.70 6.81 16.54
C SER A 118 11.09 7.23 16.03
N GLU A 119 11.19 7.68 14.78
CA GLU A 119 12.45 8.14 14.19
C GLU A 119 12.95 9.45 14.84
N ALA A 120 12.03 10.36 15.22
CA ALA A 120 12.37 11.60 15.92
C ALA A 120 12.90 11.35 17.34
N GLU A 121 12.34 10.40 18.08
CA GLU A 121 12.82 10.01 19.41
C GLU A 121 14.21 9.34 19.36
N ILE A 122 14.47 8.51 18.34
CA ILE A 122 15.77 7.86 18.14
C ILE A 122 16.85 8.90 17.74
N ALA A 123 16.49 9.89 16.92
CA ALA A 123 17.40 10.98 16.57
C ALA A 123 17.74 11.89 17.77
N ALA A 124 16.78 12.11 18.68
CA ALA A 124 17.00 12.92 19.89
C ALA A 124 17.84 12.21 20.97
N THR A 125 17.99 10.88 20.89
CA THR A 125 18.77 10.08 21.85
C THR A 125 20.11 9.59 21.31
N ALA A 126 20.46 9.95 20.07
CA ALA A 126 21.79 9.65 19.51
C ALA A 126 22.87 10.51 20.20
N PRO A 127 23.92 9.91 20.80
CA PRO A 127 24.99 10.67 21.43
C PRO A 127 25.75 11.47 20.37
N GLU A 128 26.00 12.75 20.66
CA GLU A 128 26.92 13.62 19.90
C GLU A 128 28.22 12.85 19.65
N LYS A 129 28.55 12.59 18.38
CA LYS A 129 29.88 12.15 18.00
C LYS A 129 30.86 13.27 18.38
N ASN A 130 31.59 13.06 19.47
CA ASN A 130 32.73 13.88 19.88
C ASN A 130 33.59 14.27 18.66
N SER A 131 33.69 15.57 18.43
CA SER A 131 34.69 16.17 17.55
C SER A 131 36.08 15.90 18.15
N PRO A 132 37.05 15.33 17.43
CA PRO A 132 38.43 15.26 17.90
C PRO A 132 39.17 16.53 17.47
N ASP A 133 38.89 17.65 18.13
CA ASP A 133 39.81 18.79 18.21
C ASP A 133 40.30 18.90 19.65
N ASP A 134 41.29 18.08 20.01
CA ASP A 134 42.36 18.54 20.90
C ASP A 134 43.54 17.55 20.92
N LYS A 135 44.59 17.87 20.16
CA LYS A 135 45.98 17.63 20.58
C LYS A 135 46.82 18.82 20.14
N MET A 136 46.80 19.84 20.99
CA MET A 136 47.87 20.84 21.08
C MET A 136 49.26 20.18 21.21
N GLU A 137 50.22 20.86 20.59
CA GLU A 137 51.65 20.91 20.90
C GLU A 137 52.50 19.63 20.87
N PHE A 138 53.43 19.60 19.91
CA PHE A 138 54.83 19.35 20.25
C PHE A 138 55.74 20.36 19.55
N SER A 139 56.36 21.20 20.36
CA SER A 139 57.54 22.01 20.02
C SER A 139 58.72 21.12 19.61
N LYS A 140 59.35 21.42 18.47
CA LYS A 140 60.78 21.77 18.35
C LYS A 140 61.14 22.14 16.92
#